data_AF-A0A7S3H867-F1
#
_entry.id   AF-A0A7S3H867-F1
#
_cell.length_a   1.000
_cell.length_b   1.000
_cell.length_c   1.000
_cell.angle_alpha   90.00
_cell.angle_beta   90.00
_cell.angle_gamma   90.00
#
_symmetry.space_group_name_H-M   'P 1'
#
loop_
_entity.id
_entity.type
_entity.pdbx_description
1 polymer ?
#
loop_
_entity_poly.entity_id
_entity_poly.type
_entity_poly.pdbx_seq_one_letter_code
_entity_poly.pdbx_strand_id
1 'polypeptide(L)'
;SAIEDMAGMAILCSDKTGTMTLNKMQLQPEAPIYCKGESQYSLLRYAALAAKWKEPAKDALDTLILGAVDVMSLGHMELLEHMPFDPVVKRTEGTVRDQVTGAVFKVTKGAPHVILKLVQRANDSMISQVESDIFELCSRGVRCLAVARTDPLGEWVLLGLLTFLDPPRPDTLQTILDSKKYGVAVKMITGDHLLIAKETSRRLMLGTEILSPNVLPNLDPLTGQKPADLSDQYGAMILEADGFAEVFPEHKYLIVECLREMGFKTGMTGDGVNDAPALKRADVGIAVQGSTDAARA
;
A
#
# COMPACT_ATOMS: atom_id res chain seq x y z
N SER A 1 9.84 14.21 29.89
CA SER A 1 10.63 13.32 29.02
C SER A 1 10.32 13.58 27.56
N ALA A 2 9.08 13.36 27.07
CA ALA A 2 8.77 13.48 25.63
C ALA A 2 9.20 14.79 24.93
N ILE A 3 9.09 15.95 25.59
CA ILE A 3 9.56 17.24 25.04
C ILE A 3 11.09 17.26 24.85
N GLU A 4 11.83 16.68 25.79
CA GLU A 4 13.29 16.60 25.75
C GLU A 4 13.75 15.60 24.68
N ASP A 5 13.06 14.46 24.55
CA ASP A 5 13.33 13.49 23.50
C ASP A 5 13.01 14.04 22.11
N MET A 6 11.94 14.82 21.99
CA MET A 6 11.60 15.53 20.75
C MET A 6 12.64 16.58 20.37
N ALA A 7 13.16 17.33 21.35
CA ALA A 7 14.21 18.33 21.09
C ALA A 7 15.55 17.70 20.64
N GLY A 8 15.83 16.48 21.08
CA GLY A 8 17.04 15.74 20.70
C GLY A 8 16.87 14.79 19.51
N MET A 9 15.70 14.75 18.87
CA MET A 9 15.40 13.81 17.78
C MET A 9 16.34 14.07 16.59
N ALA A 10 17.01 13.02 16.12
CA ALA A 10 17.95 13.09 14.99
C ALA A 10 17.35 12.53 13.70
N ILE A 11 16.47 11.52 13.81
CA ILE A 11 15.87 10.85 12.66
C ILE A 11 14.36 10.69 12.87
N LEU A 12 13.57 11.16 11.91
CA LEU A 12 12.13 10.95 11.85
C LEU A 12 11.79 9.88 10.81
N CYS A 13 11.41 8.71 11.28
CA CYS A 13 10.79 7.68 10.45
C CYS A 13 9.31 8.05 10.27
N SER A 14 8.89 8.35 9.04
CA SER A 14 7.51 8.75 8.77
C SER A 14 6.79 7.69 7.98
N ASP A 15 5.65 7.19 8.48
CA ASP A 15 4.73 6.46 7.60
C ASP A 15 4.24 7.39 6.49
N LYS A 16 4.13 6.88 5.26
CA LYS A 16 3.66 7.68 4.13
C LYS A 16 2.15 7.95 4.22
N THR A 17 1.36 6.91 4.38
CA THR A 17 -0.11 6.99 4.26
C THR A 17 -0.67 7.68 5.49
N GLY A 18 -1.44 8.75 5.30
CA GLY A 18 -2.08 9.45 6.43
C GLY A 18 -1.17 10.39 7.22
N THR A 19 0.15 10.22 7.16
CA THR A 19 1.09 11.24 7.67
C THR A 19 1.54 12.17 6.55
N MET A 20 2.29 11.66 5.55
CA MET A 20 2.83 12.45 4.45
C MET A 20 1.79 12.72 3.36
N THR A 21 0.77 11.89 3.29
CA THR A 21 -0.37 12.02 2.39
C THR A 21 -1.65 12.30 3.13
N LEU A 22 -2.69 12.69 2.40
CA LEU A 22 -3.99 13.00 2.98
C LEU A 22 -4.77 11.75 3.44
N ASN A 23 -4.31 10.53 3.09
CA ASN A 23 -5.07 9.28 3.22
C ASN A 23 -6.48 9.43 2.63
N LYS A 24 -6.54 10.11 1.49
CA LYS A 24 -7.74 10.37 0.72
C LYS A 24 -7.47 9.89 -0.69
N MET A 25 -7.49 8.57 -0.85
CA MET A 25 -7.33 7.93 -2.15
C MET A 25 -8.32 8.52 -3.16
N GLN A 26 -7.81 8.89 -4.34
CA GLN A 26 -8.61 9.45 -5.43
C GLN A 26 -8.54 8.51 -6.62
N LEU A 27 -9.70 8.08 -7.11
CA LEU A 27 -9.79 7.35 -8.37
C LEU A 27 -9.30 8.26 -9.51
N GLN A 28 -8.35 7.78 -10.31
CA GLN A 28 -7.85 8.51 -11.47
C GLN A 28 -8.69 8.18 -12.71
N PRO A 29 -8.86 9.11 -13.66
CA PRO A 29 -9.62 8.84 -14.88
C PRO A 29 -8.93 7.84 -15.82
N GLU A 30 -7.59 7.73 -15.77
CA GLU A 30 -6.84 6.79 -16.61
C GLU A 30 -6.97 5.35 -16.11
N ALA A 31 -7.73 4.50 -16.80
CA ALA A 31 -7.86 3.08 -16.49
C ALA A 31 -7.51 2.21 -17.70
N PRO A 32 -6.26 1.70 -17.81
CA PRO A 32 -5.88 0.78 -18.88
C PRO A 32 -6.83 -0.42 -18.96
N ILE A 33 -7.36 -0.70 -20.16
CA ILE A 33 -8.31 -1.78 -20.42
C ILE A 33 -7.66 -2.81 -21.34
N TYR A 34 -7.69 -4.08 -20.95
CA TYR A 34 -7.09 -5.20 -21.72
C TYR A 34 -8.14 -6.18 -22.26
N CYS A 35 -9.40 -6.06 -21.84
CA CYS A 35 -10.50 -6.85 -22.39
C CYS A 35 -11.45 -5.96 -23.22
N LYS A 36 -11.66 -6.34 -24.49
CA LYS A 36 -12.50 -5.56 -25.41
C LYS A 36 -13.94 -5.45 -24.89
N GLY A 37 -14.49 -4.24 -24.96
CA GLY A 37 -15.86 -3.95 -24.51
C GLY A 37 -15.97 -3.60 -23.02
N GLU A 38 -14.87 -3.69 -22.27
CA GLU A 38 -14.81 -3.22 -20.90
C GLU A 38 -14.47 -1.72 -20.84
N SER A 39 -14.76 -1.11 -19.70
CA SER A 39 -14.55 0.30 -19.40
C SER A 39 -14.17 0.48 -17.93
N GLN A 40 -13.75 1.68 -17.53
CA GLN A 40 -13.54 1.97 -16.10
C GLN A 40 -14.80 1.69 -15.27
N TYR A 41 -15.98 2.00 -15.81
CA TYR A 41 -17.26 1.74 -15.15
C TYR A 41 -17.50 0.24 -14.92
N SER A 42 -17.23 -0.61 -15.92
CA SER A 42 -17.39 -2.05 -15.74
C SER A 42 -16.31 -2.63 -14.81
N LEU A 43 -15.07 -2.13 -14.86
CA LEU A 43 -14.02 -2.49 -13.90
C LEU A 43 -14.44 -2.19 -12.45
N LEU A 44 -15.00 -1.00 -12.19
CA LEU A 44 -15.51 -0.63 -10.87
C LEU A 44 -16.61 -1.60 -10.40
N ARG A 45 -17.51 -2.00 -11.30
CA ARG A 45 -18.55 -3.01 -11.00
C ARG A 45 -17.93 -4.37 -10.62
N TYR A 46 -16.99 -4.88 -11.40
CA TYR A 46 -16.33 -6.16 -11.07
C TYR A 46 -15.47 -6.06 -9.79
N ALA A 47 -14.80 -4.94 -9.56
CA ALA A 47 -14.04 -4.70 -8.33
C ALA A 47 -14.97 -4.56 -7.11
N ALA A 48 -16.16 -4.00 -7.28
CA ALA A 48 -17.20 -3.96 -6.25
C ALA A 48 -17.75 -5.36 -5.96
N LEU A 49 -17.93 -6.21 -6.98
CA LEU A 49 -18.35 -7.61 -6.81
C LEU A 49 -17.28 -8.48 -6.12
N ALA A 50 -16.00 -8.16 -6.33
CA ALA A 50 -14.88 -8.75 -5.61
C ALA A 50 -14.68 -8.16 -4.21
N ALA A 51 -15.40 -7.07 -3.90
CA ALA A 51 -15.62 -6.58 -2.55
C ALA A 51 -16.96 -7.15 -2.04
N LYS A 52 -17.19 -7.18 -0.74
CA LYS A 52 -18.52 -7.47 -0.23
C LYS A 52 -19.44 -6.25 -0.37
N TRP A 53 -19.91 -5.92 -1.56
CA TRP A 53 -20.63 -4.65 -1.85
C TRP A 53 -21.93 -4.38 -1.07
N LYS A 54 -22.49 -5.40 -0.38
CA LYS A 54 -23.65 -5.26 0.51
C LYS A 54 -23.28 -5.05 1.98
N GLU A 55 -22.00 -5.15 2.32
CA GLU A 55 -21.45 -4.91 3.66
C GLU A 55 -20.63 -3.61 3.66
N PRO A 56 -20.43 -2.97 4.83
CA PRO A 56 -19.51 -1.84 4.95
C PRO A 56 -18.10 -2.23 4.47
N ALA A 57 -17.48 -1.33 3.71
CA ALA A 57 -16.10 -1.48 3.28
C ALA A 57 -15.15 -1.64 4.48
N LYS A 58 -14.15 -2.52 4.34
CA LYS A 58 -13.16 -2.79 5.39
C LYS A 58 -11.87 -2.00 5.21
N ASP A 59 -11.65 -1.42 4.03
CA ASP A 59 -10.46 -0.64 3.72
C ASP A 59 -10.79 0.57 2.81
N ALA A 60 -9.80 1.44 2.65
CA ALA A 60 -9.93 2.70 1.92
C ALA A 60 -10.15 2.50 0.41
N LEU A 61 -9.59 1.45 -0.20
CA LEU A 61 -9.79 1.16 -1.63
C LEU A 61 -11.20 0.64 -1.86
N ASP A 62 -11.67 -0.28 -1.02
CA ASP A 62 -13.04 -0.79 -1.07
C ASP A 62 -14.05 0.34 -0.85
N THR A 63 -13.80 1.23 0.10
CA THR A 63 -14.64 2.40 0.36
C THR A 63 -14.76 3.28 -0.89
N LEU A 64 -13.64 3.54 -1.56
CA LEU A 64 -13.59 4.35 -2.77
C LEU A 64 -14.30 3.67 -3.95
N ILE A 65 -14.06 2.36 -4.15
CA ILE A 65 -14.69 1.58 -5.22
C ILE A 65 -16.20 1.55 -5.03
N LEU A 66 -16.68 1.25 -3.82
CA LEU A 66 -18.10 1.20 -3.50
C LEU A 66 -18.77 2.58 -3.54
N GLY A 67 -18.03 3.64 -3.24
CA GLY A 67 -18.50 5.02 -3.38
C GLY A 67 -18.56 5.52 -4.84
N ALA A 68 -17.74 4.96 -5.73
CA ALA A 68 -17.67 5.35 -7.15
C ALA A 68 -18.62 4.53 -8.05
N VAL A 69 -19.07 3.36 -7.60
CA VAL A 69 -19.97 2.48 -8.36
C VAL A 69 -21.44 2.78 -8.07
N ASP A 70 -22.29 2.67 -9.08
CA ASP A 70 -23.73 2.56 -8.87
C ASP A 70 -24.07 1.17 -8.33
N VAL A 71 -24.15 1.03 -7.00
CA VAL A 71 -24.42 -0.25 -6.32
C VAL A 71 -25.80 -0.83 -6.72
N MET A 72 -26.77 0.02 -7.07
CA MET A 72 -28.09 -0.43 -7.50
C MET A 72 -28.02 -1.22 -8.81
N SER A 73 -27.07 -0.87 -9.69
CA SER A 73 -26.77 -1.62 -10.93
C SER A 73 -26.31 -3.06 -10.67
N LEU A 74 -25.95 -3.42 -9.44
CA LEU A 74 -25.52 -4.76 -9.02
C LEU A 74 -26.64 -5.53 -8.31
N GLY A 75 -27.87 -5.02 -8.26
CA GLY A 75 -28.98 -5.63 -7.52
C GLY A 75 -29.35 -7.05 -7.99
N HIS A 76 -29.09 -7.36 -9.27
CA HIS A 76 -29.29 -8.70 -9.83
C HIS A 76 -28.12 -9.66 -9.58
N MET A 77 -27.05 -9.22 -8.93
CA MET A 77 -25.92 -10.08 -8.59
C MET A 77 -26.11 -10.69 -7.19
N GLU A 78 -25.83 -11.97 -7.09
CA GLU A 78 -25.83 -12.75 -5.86
C GLU A 78 -24.39 -13.18 -5.53
N LEU A 79 -23.89 -12.84 -4.35
CA LEU A 79 -22.59 -13.28 -3.85
C LEU A 79 -22.73 -14.68 -3.26
N LEU A 80 -22.06 -15.67 -3.84
CA LEU A 80 -22.08 -17.06 -3.39
C LEU A 80 -20.95 -17.37 -2.41
N GLU A 81 -19.75 -16.88 -2.71
CA GLU A 81 -18.54 -17.10 -1.91
C GLU A 81 -17.65 -15.86 -1.97
N HIS A 82 -16.91 -15.58 -0.90
CA HIS A 82 -16.00 -14.45 -0.85
C HIS A 82 -14.72 -14.78 -0.10
N MET A 83 -13.59 -14.60 -0.78
CA MET A 83 -12.26 -14.64 -0.20
C MET A 83 -11.84 -13.22 0.19
N PRO A 84 -11.73 -12.90 1.49
CA PRO A 84 -11.28 -11.59 1.95
C PRO A 84 -9.82 -11.33 1.59
N PHE A 85 -9.41 -10.06 1.70
CA PHE A 85 -8.03 -9.68 1.48
C PHE A 85 -7.11 -10.39 2.47
N ASP A 86 -6.09 -11.02 1.93
CA ASP A 86 -5.01 -11.65 2.68
C ASP A 86 -3.69 -10.94 2.31
N PRO A 87 -2.90 -10.41 3.27
CA PRO A 87 -1.64 -9.72 2.99
C PRO A 87 -0.57 -10.57 2.28
N VAL A 88 -0.66 -11.91 2.38
CA VAL A 88 0.22 -12.87 1.70
C VAL A 88 -0.26 -13.08 0.27
N VAL A 89 -1.57 -13.26 0.07
CA VAL A 89 -2.14 -13.50 -1.27
C VAL A 89 -2.30 -12.20 -2.08
N LYS A 90 -2.43 -11.04 -1.42
CA LYS A 90 -2.56 -9.69 -2.00
C LYS A 90 -3.69 -9.53 -3.03
N ARG A 91 -4.81 -10.24 -2.85
CA ARG A 91 -6.02 -10.12 -3.67
C ARG A 91 -7.29 -10.43 -2.87
N THR A 92 -8.43 -9.99 -3.36
CA THR A 92 -9.77 -10.46 -2.95
C THR A 92 -10.43 -11.20 -4.11
N GLU A 93 -11.35 -12.10 -3.80
CA GLU A 93 -12.10 -12.88 -4.80
C GLU A 93 -13.57 -12.98 -4.39
N GLY A 94 -14.47 -12.83 -5.35
CA GLY A 94 -15.91 -13.07 -5.18
C GLY A 94 -16.39 -14.07 -6.22
N THR A 95 -17.10 -15.11 -5.78
CA THR A 95 -17.88 -15.99 -6.67
C THR A 95 -19.29 -15.42 -6.73
N VAL A 96 -19.74 -15.02 -7.92
CA VAL A 96 -21.01 -14.33 -8.11
C VAL A 96 -21.89 -15.06 -9.10
N ARG A 97 -23.20 -15.00 -8.86
CA ARG A 97 -24.25 -15.43 -9.80
C ARG A 97 -25.01 -14.21 -10.29
N ASP A 98 -25.11 -14.08 -11.60
CA ASP A 98 -26.05 -13.16 -12.23
C ASP A 98 -27.45 -13.81 -12.23
N GLN A 99 -28.39 -13.22 -11.51
CA GLN A 99 -29.75 -13.73 -11.37
C GLN A 99 -30.60 -13.54 -12.64
N VAL A 100 -30.20 -12.67 -13.56
CA VAL A 100 -30.89 -12.47 -14.85
C VAL A 100 -30.49 -13.57 -15.83
N THR A 101 -29.18 -13.82 -15.96
CA THR A 101 -28.66 -14.78 -16.94
C THR A 101 -28.48 -16.19 -16.39
N GLY A 102 -28.44 -16.34 -15.06
CA GLY A 102 -28.10 -17.57 -14.36
C GLY A 102 -26.60 -17.90 -14.37
N ALA A 103 -25.77 -17.06 -15.01
CA ALA A 103 -24.34 -17.31 -15.14
C ALA A 103 -23.63 -17.19 -13.79
N VAL A 104 -22.72 -18.13 -13.52
CA VAL A 104 -21.84 -18.10 -12.35
C VAL A 104 -20.41 -17.86 -12.81
N PHE A 105 -19.75 -16.87 -12.24
CA PHE A 105 -18.37 -16.53 -12.55
C PHE A 105 -17.65 -16.00 -11.32
N LYS A 106 -16.33 -16.01 -11.36
CA LYS A 106 -15.48 -15.45 -10.31
C LYS A 106 -14.94 -14.10 -10.76
N VAL A 107 -14.79 -13.19 -9.82
CA VAL A 107 -14.16 -11.88 -9.97
C VAL A 107 -13.05 -11.74 -8.94
N THR A 108 -11.95 -11.09 -9.30
CA THR A 108 -10.85 -10.83 -8.40
C THR A 108 -10.28 -9.45 -8.63
N LYS A 109 -9.76 -8.84 -7.56
CA LYS A 109 -8.96 -7.62 -7.62
C LYS A 109 -7.76 -7.74 -6.70
N GLY A 110 -6.64 -7.16 -7.09
CA GLY A 110 -5.43 -7.25 -6.28
C GLY A 110 -4.20 -6.63 -6.91
N ALA A 111 -3.05 -6.93 -6.33
CA ALA A 111 -1.77 -6.47 -6.85
C ALA A 111 -1.58 -6.98 -8.30
N PRO A 112 -1.18 -6.11 -9.25
CA PRO A 112 -1.14 -6.51 -10.66
C PRO A 112 -0.29 -7.75 -10.95
N HIS A 113 0.89 -7.88 -10.33
CA HIS A 113 1.75 -9.05 -10.47
C HIS A 113 1.12 -10.35 -9.94
N VAL A 114 0.23 -10.27 -8.94
CA VAL A 114 -0.52 -11.43 -8.44
C VAL A 114 -1.60 -11.80 -9.44
N ILE A 115 -2.35 -10.82 -9.94
CA ILE A 115 -3.45 -11.09 -10.87
C ILE A 115 -2.92 -11.61 -12.21
N LEU A 116 -1.82 -11.07 -12.72
CA LEU A 116 -1.18 -11.55 -13.94
C LEU A 116 -0.78 -13.03 -13.87
N LYS A 117 -0.31 -13.50 -12.70
CA LYS A 117 0.03 -14.92 -12.49
C LYS A 117 -1.18 -15.87 -12.55
N LEU A 118 -2.39 -15.35 -12.36
CA LEU A 118 -3.63 -16.16 -12.44
C LEU A 118 -4.13 -16.28 -13.88
N VAL A 119 -3.83 -15.31 -14.73
CA VAL A 119 -4.36 -15.18 -16.09
C VAL A 119 -3.64 -16.18 -16.99
N GLN A 120 -4.25 -17.35 -17.18
CA GLN A 120 -3.67 -18.49 -17.90
C GLN A 120 -3.31 -18.18 -19.35
N ARG A 121 -4.06 -17.27 -19.99
CA ARG A 121 -3.84 -16.83 -21.38
C ARG A 121 -2.98 -15.58 -21.50
N ALA A 122 -2.32 -15.13 -20.43
CA ALA A 122 -1.40 -14.01 -20.50
C ALA A 122 -0.21 -14.41 -21.38
N ASN A 123 -0.14 -13.84 -22.60
CA ASN A 123 1.02 -13.98 -23.46
C ASN A 123 2.06 -12.91 -23.11
N ASP A 124 3.31 -13.12 -23.54
CA ASP A 124 4.43 -12.21 -23.23
C ASP A 124 4.17 -10.77 -23.67
N SER A 125 3.42 -10.59 -24.77
CA SER A 125 3.04 -9.27 -25.27
C SER A 125 2.08 -8.54 -24.32
N MET A 126 1.08 -9.23 -23.78
CA MET A 126 0.13 -8.68 -22.82
C MET A 126 0.83 -8.37 -21.51
N ILE A 127 1.68 -9.28 -21.01
CA ILE A 127 2.44 -9.06 -19.77
C ILE A 127 3.32 -7.82 -19.93
N SER A 128 4.09 -7.73 -21.02
CA SER A 128 4.96 -6.58 -21.29
C SER A 128 4.17 -5.27 -21.40
N GLN A 129 3.00 -5.29 -22.04
CA GLN A 129 2.13 -4.11 -22.12
C GLN A 129 1.64 -3.68 -20.73
N VAL A 130 1.14 -4.63 -19.93
CA VAL A 130 0.63 -4.35 -18.58
C VAL A 130 1.73 -3.82 -17.67
N GLU A 131 2.94 -4.41 -17.74
CA GLU A 131 4.10 -3.94 -16.98
C GLU A 131 4.53 -2.53 -17.40
N SER A 132 4.49 -2.21 -18.71
CA SER A 132 4.76 -0.87 -19.22
C SER A 132 3.76 0.15 -18.69
N ASP A 133 2.46 -0.16 -18.76
CA ASP A 133 1.39 0.72 -18.27
C ASP A 133 1.52 0.95 -16.75
N ILE A 134 1.82 -0.10 -15.99
CA ILE A 134 2.08 0.01 -14.54
C ILE A 134 3.30 0.88 -14.27
N PHE A 135 4.39 0.69 -15.01
CA PHE A 135 5.61 1.47 -14.83
C PHE A 135 5.34 2.96 -15.06
N GLU A 136 4.64 3.31 -16.15
CA GLU A 136 4.27 4.70 -16.44
C GLU A 136 3.40 5.30 -15.32
N LEU A 137 2.35 4.58 -14.89
CA LEU A 137 1.47 5.04 -13.82
C LEU A 137 2.20 5.19 -12.48
N CYS A 138 3.02 4.20 -12.10
CA CYS A 138 3.80 4.24 -10.87
C CYS A 138 4.84 5.36 -10.89
N SER A 139 5.43 5.67 -12.05
CA SER A 139 6.35 6.80 -12.22
C SER A 139 5.67 8.16 -12.00
N ARG A 140 4.33 8.20 -12.03
CA ARG A 140 3.50 9.36 -11.66
C ARG A 140 2.93 9.25 -10.25
N GLY A 141 3.35 8.25 -9.45
CA GLY A 141 2.89 8.02 -8.09
C GLY A 141 1.48 7.41 -8.04
N VAL A 142 0.97 6.94 -9.17
CA VAL A 142 -0.36 6.34 -9.28
C VAL A 142 -0.26 4.85 -8.94
N ARG A 143 -1.05 4.42 -7.96
CA ARG A 143 -1.20 3.02 -7.55
C ARG A 143 -2.15 2.30 -8.50
N CYS A 144 -1.78 1.11 -8.94
CA CYS A 144 -2.60 0.26 -9.80
C CYS A 144 -3.21 -0.90 -9.02
N LEU A 145 -4.48 -1.21 -9.30
CA LEU A 145 -5.19 -2.38 -8.83
C LEU A 145 -5.73 -3.13 -10.05
N ALA A 146 -5.24 -4.34 -10.29
CA ALA A 146 -5.71 -5.15 -11.39
C ALA A 146 -7.05 -5.78 -11.06
N VAL A 147 -7.93 -5.87 -12.06
CA VAL A 147 -9.24 -6.53 -11.96
C VAL A 147 -9.32 -7.60 -13.03
N ALA A 148 -9.75 -8.80 -12.63
CA ALA A 148 -9.93 -9.94 -13.53
C ALA A 148 -11.22 -10.70 -13.22
N ARG A 149 -11.72 -11.46 -14.19
CA ARG A 149 -12.85 -12.39 -13.99
C ARG A 149 -12.64 -13.69 -14.74
N THR A 150 -13.36 -14.74 -14.38
CA THR A 150 -13.38 -15.96 -15.17
C THR A 150 -14.29 -15.83 -16.39
N ASP A 151 -13.88 -16.39 -17.51
CA ASP A 151 -14.72 -16.60 -18.69
C ASP A 151 -15.69 -17.80 -18.47
N PRO A 152 -16.58 -18.12 -19.43
CA PRO A 152 -17.49 -19.26 -19.33
C PRO A 152 -16.80 -20.63 -19.21
N LEU A 153 -15.51 -20.74 -19.54
CA LEU A 153 -14.72 -21.97 -19.38
C LEU A 153 -14.05 -22.04 -18.00
N GLY A 154 -14.19 -20.99 -17.18
CA GLY A 154 -13.56 -20.89 -15.87
C GLY A 154 -12.14 -20.35 -15.89
N GLU A 155 -11.66 -19.85 -17.03
CA GLU A 155 -10.29 -19.32 -17.17
C GLU A 155 -10.24 -17.84 -16.81
N TRP A 156 -9.22 -17.42 -16.05
CA TRP A 156 -9.04 -16.02 -15.67
C TRP A 156 -8.66 -15.15 -16.86
N VAL A 157 -9.38 -14.03 -17.01
CA VAL A 157 -9.15 -13.00 -18.01
C VAL A 157 -8.90 -11.67 -17.30
N LEU A 158 -7.77 -11.03 -17.61
CA LEU A 158 -7.47 -9.69 -17.15
C LEU A 158 -8.40 -8.69 -17.85
N LEU A 159 -9.11 -7.88 -17.06
CA LEU A 159 -10.02 -6.87 -17.62
C LEU A 159 -9.32 -5.53 -17.81
N GLY A 160 -8.56 -5.10 -16.80
CA GLY A 160 -7.92 -3.78 -16.79
C GLY A 160 -7.35 -3.42 -15.42
N LEU A 161 -6.84 -2.18 -15.32
CA LEU A 161 -6.32 -1.60 -14.09
C LEU A 161 -7.22 -0.45 -13.62
N LEU A 162 -7.65 -0.50 -12.36
CA LEU A 162 -8.11 0.68 -11.64
C LEU A 162 -6.90 1.41 -11.06
N THR A 163 -6.96 2.73 -11.06
CA THR A 163 -5.82 3.59 -10.75
C THR A 163 -6.19 4.59 -9.66
N PHE A 164 -5.28 4.77 -8.70
CA PHE A 164 -5.53 5.53 -7.49
C PHE A 164 -4.34 6.42 -7.16
N LEU A 165 -4.60 7.64 -6.71
CA LEU A 165 -3.57 8.54 -6.23
C LEU A 165 -3.91 8.97 -4.80
N ASP A 166 -2.92 8.88 -3.91
CA ASP A 166 -3.00 9.47 -2.57
C ASP A 166 -2.12 10.73 -2.55
N PRO A 167 -2.70 11.93 -2.67
CA PRO A 167 -1.92 13.16 -2.80
C PRO A 167 -1.16 13.48 -1.50
N PRO A 168 0.07 14.02 -1.60
CA PRO A 168 0.80 14.51 -0.45
C PRO A 168 0.05 15.67 0.21
N ARG A 169 0.25 15.89 1.52
CA ARG A 169 -0.30 17.08 2.17
C ARG A 169 0.41 18.33 1.65
N PRO A 170 -0.28 19.49 1.57
CA PRO A 170 0.29 20.71 1.01
C PRO A 170 1.52 21.24 1.79
N ASP A 171 1.62 20.89 3.07
CA ASP A 171 2.69 21.28 3.99
C ASP A 171 3.80 20.23 4.13
N THR A 172 3.62 19.02 3.60
CA THR A 172 4.59 17.91 3.77
C THR A 172 5.97 18.26 3.21
N LEU A 173 6.05 18.81 1.99
CA LEU A 173 7.33 19.17 1.39
C LEU A 173 8.07 20.21 2.25
N GLN A 174 7.38 21.28 2.66
CA GLN A 174 7.99 22.32 3.49
C GLN A 174 8.46 21.77 4.83
N THR A 175 7.66 20.90 5.46
CA THR A 175 8.00 20.25 6.74
C THR A 175 9.27 19.40 6.62
N ILE A 176 9.44 18.68 5.52
CA ILE A 176 10.66 17.88 5.25
C ILE A 176 11.88 18.78 5.10
N LEU A 177 11.75 19.88 4.34
CA LEU A 177 12.83 20.84 4.14
C LEU A 177 13.24 21.51 5.45
N ASP A 178 12.28 21.90 6.28
CA ASP A 178 12.54 22.48 7.59
C ASP A 178 13.18 21.47 8.54
N SER A 179 12.70 20.22 8.55
CA SER A 179 13.30 19.13 9.34
C SER A 179 14.77 18.93 8.99
N LYS A 180 15.09 18.84 7.70
CA LYS A 180 16.47 18.73 7.21
C LYS A 180 17.31 19.95 7.62
N LYS A 181 16.76 21.17 7.54
CA LYS A 181 17.43 22.40 7.98
C LYS A 181 17.75 22.39 9.48
N TYR A 182 16.92 21.78 10.30
CA TYR A 182 17.15 21.62 11.74
C TYR A 182 18.01 20.39 12.10
N GLY A 183 18.53 19.68 11.11
CA GLY A 183 19.39 18.51 11.33
C GLY A 183 18.62 17.22 11.64
N VAL A 184 17.31 17.19 11.41
CA VAL A 184 16.48 15.99 11.55
C VAL A 184 16.36 15.30 10.19
N ALA A 185 16.97 14.13 10.03
CA ALA A 185 16.82 13.33 8.82
C ALA A 185 15.41 12.73 8.75
N VAL A 186 14.73 12.85 7.62
CA VAL A 186 13.39 12.27 7.43
C VAL A 186 13.50 11.06 6.52
N LYS A 187 12.97 9.91 6.96
CA LYS A 187 12.95 8.65 6.22
C LYS A 187 11.50 8.23 5.99
N MET A 188 11.09 8.01 4.74
CA MET A 188 9.75 7.51 4.44
C MET A 188 9.66 6.00 4.65
N ILE A 189 8.60 5.54 5.29
CA ILE A 189 8.28 4.12 5.44
C ILE A 189 6.90 3.90 4.79
N THR A 190 6.80 2.93 3.86
CA THR A 190 5.54 2.68 3.16
C THR A 190 5.37 1.23 2.73
N GLY A 191 4.12 0.77 2.73
CA GLY A 191 3.72 -0.50 2.09
C GLY A 191 3.49 -0.38 0.57
N ASP A 192 3.66 0.81 -0.01
CA ASP A 192 3.58 1.00 -1.46
C ASP A 192 4.70 0.31 -2.21
N HIS A 193 4.46 0.02 -3.49
CA HIS A 193 5.46 -0.52 -4.41
C HIS A 193 6.66 0.44 -4.53
N LEU A 194 7.86 -0.13 -4.72
CA LEU A 194 9.13 0.62 -4.79
C LEU A 194 9.09 1.82 -5.74
N LEU A 195 8.48 1.65 -6.92
CA LEU A 195 8.37 2.74 -7.90
C LEU A 195 7.53 3.92 -7.40
N ILE A 196 6.42 3.66 -6.71
CA ILE A 196 5.55 4.69 -6.12
C ILE A 196 6.27 5.39 -4.98
N ALA A 197 6.99 4.63 -4.15
CA ALA A 197 7.80 5.17 -3.07
C ALA A 197 8.90 6.08 -3.63
N LYS A 198 9.67 5.64 -4.62
CA LYS A 198 10.70 6.46 -5.28
C LYS A 198 10.13 7.75 -5.88
N GLU A 199 9.01 7.68 -6.57
CA GLU A 199 8.38 8.87 -7.14
C GLU A 199 7.86 9.82 -6.06
N THR A 200 7.23 9.29 -5.00
CA THR A 200 6.77 10.09 -3.86
C THR A 200 7.95 10.79 -3.18
N SER A 201 9.03 10.05 -2.94
CA SER A 201 10.30 10.55 -2.41
C SER A 201 10.89 11.67 -3.26
N ARG A 202 10.88 11.50 -4.58
CA ARG A 202 11.36 12.51 -5.53
C ARG A 202 10.53 13.79 -5.45
N ARG A 203 9.19 13.68 -5.43
CA ARG A 203 8.27 14.83 -5.29
C ARG A 203 8.46 15.57 -3.96
N LEU A 204 8.74 14.83 -2.90
CA LEU A 204 8.91 15.36 -1.54
C LEU A 204 10.37 15.74 -1.21
N MET A 205 11.29 15.64 -2.18
CA MET A 205 12.72 15.94 -2.00
C MET A 205 13.37 15.18 -0.84
N LEU A 206 12.94 13.94 -0.59
CA LEU A 206 13.53 13.07 0.44
C LEU A 206 14.87 12.51 -0.03
N GLY A 207 14.92 12.06 -1.29
CA GLY A 207 16.00 11.26 -1.87
C GLY A 207 15.44 9.92 -2.36
N THR A 208 16.13 9.26 -3.31
CA THR A 208 15.60 8.10 -4.04
C THR A 208 16.25 6.77 -3.69
N GLU A 209 17.13 6.75 -2.68
CA GLU A 209 17.71 5.52 -2.15
C GLU A 209 16.69 4.81 -1.25
N ILE A 210 15.76 4.09 -1.90
CA ILE A 210 14.65 3.39 -1.26
C ILE A 210 14.92 1.89 -1.23
N LEU A 211 14.91 1.31 -0.03
CA LEU A 211 15.12 -0.12 0.17
C LEU A 211 13.81 -0.91 0.12
N SER A 212 13.91 -2.17 -0.30
CA SER A 212 12.81 -3.13 -0.36
C SER A 212 12.96 -4.21 0.72
N PRO A 213 11.90 -4.98 1.04
CA PRO A 213 11.92 -5.96 2.13
C PRO A 213 12.99 -7.04 2.00
N ASN A 214 13.41 -7.37 0.77
CA ASN A 214 14.37 -8.44 0.49
C ASN A 214 15.77 -8.21 1.11
N VAL A 215 16.12 -6.95 1.38
CA VAL A 215 17.41 -6.60 2.01
C VAL A 215 17.23 -6.24 3.49
N LEU A 216 15.99 -6.22 3.98
CA LEU A 216 15.68 -5.88 5.37
C LEU A 216 15.70 -7.13 6.27
N PRO A 217 15.98 -6.95 7.56
CA PRO A 217 15.92 -8.03 8.53
C PRO A 217 14.47 -8.50 8.74
N ASN A 218 14.32 -9.78 9.11
CA ASN A 218 13.06 -10.35 9.57
C ASN A 218 13.16 -10.69 11.05
N LEU A 219 12.02 -10.75 11.74
CA LEU A 219 11.94 -11.35 13.06
C LEU A 219 12.15 -12.86 12.95
N ASP A 220 12.76 -13.45 13.98
CA ASP A 220 12.86 -14.91 14.08
C ASP A 220 11.45 -15.53 14.11
N PRO A 221 11.12 -16.46 13.19
CA PRO A 221 9.75 -16.99 13.08
C PRO A 221 9.26 -17.78 14.30
N LEU A 222 10.17 -18.31 15.13
CA LEU A 222 9.83 -19.17 16.27
C LEU A 222 9.74 -18.36 17.57
N THR A 223 10.61 -17.38 17.72
CA THR A 223 10.76 -16.61 18.95
C THR A 223 10.19 -15.19 18.85
N GLY A 224 9.96 -14.69 17.63
CA GLY A 224 9.52 -13.32 17.37
C GLY A 224 10.59 -12.26 17.72
N GLN A 225 11.84 -12.69 17.95
CA GLN A 225 12.91 -11.79 18.36
C GLN A 225 13.60 -11.15 17.16
N LYS A 226 14.09 -9.93 17.35
CA LYS A 226 14.96 -9.26 16.38
C LYS A 226 16.33 -9.97 16.28
N PRO A 227 17.06 -9.85 15.17
CA PRO A 227 18.45 -10.28 15.08
C PRO A 227 19.32 -9.65 16.18
N ALA A 228 20.23 -10.42 16.75
CA ALA A 228 21.13 -9.95 17.81
C ALA A 228 22.15 -8.93 17.27
N ASP A 229 22.56 -9.11 16.03
CA ASP A 229 23.49 -8.30 15.24
C ASP A 229 22.77 -7.31 14.29
N LEU A 230 21.53 -6.93 14.63
CA LEU A 230 20.68 -6.07 13.80
C LEU A 230 21.39 -4.78 13.34
N SER A 231 21.95 -4.02 14.27
CA SER A 231 22.66 -2.77 13.95
C SER A 231 24.00 -2.99 13.27
N ASP A 232 24.74 -4.05 13.63
CA ASP A 232 26.03 -4.38 13.02
C ASP A 232 25.88 -4.78 11.56
N GLN A 233 24.85 -5.58 11.23
CA GLN A 233 24.65 -6.11 9.88
C GLN A 233 23.88 -5.14 8.98
N TYR A 234 22.85 -4.46 9.49
CA TYR A 234 21.91 -3.67 8.68
C TYR A 234 22.03 -2.16 8.90
N GLY A 235 22.74 -1.72 9.95
CA GLY A 235 22.75 -0.33 10.40
C GLY A 235 23.22 0.67 9.34
N ALA A 236 24.38 0.43 8.72
CA ALA A 236 24.90 1.34 7.69
C ALA A 236 23.92 1.52 6.53
N MET A 237 23.37 0.41 6.02
CA MET A 237 22.41 0.41 4.91
C MET A 237 21.10 1.13 5.29
N ILE A 238 20.56 0.88 6.48
CA ILE A 238 19.34 1.53 6.99
C ILE A 238 19.58 3.03 7.23
N LEU A 239 20.76 3.40 7.72
CA LEU A 239 21.14 4.79 7.96
C LEU A 239 21.30 5.58 6.66
N GLU A 240 21.86 4.98 5.61
CA GLU A 240 22.03 5.62 4.29
C GLU A 240 20.74 5.73 3.49
N ALA A 241 19.77 4.85 3.71
CA ALA A 241 18.51 4.84 2.97
C ALA A 241 17.64 6.10 3.20
N ASP A 242 17.07 6.66 2.14
CA ASP A 242 16.09 7.76 2.21
C ASP A 242 14.68 7.27 2.56
N GLY A 243 14.43 5.96 2.41
CA GLY A 243 13.16 5.36 2.76
C GLY A 243 13.07 3.86 2.47
N PHE A 244 11.89 3.32 2.74
CA PHE A 244 11.62 1.89 2.71
C PHE A 244 10.24 1.64 2.09
N ALA A 245 10.20 0.77 1.08
CA ALA A 245 8.99 0.42 0.33
C ALA A 245 8.57 -1.02 0.60
N GLU A 246 7.31 -1.35 0.31
CA GLU A 246 6.69 -2.66 0.48
C GLU A 246 6.88 -3.27 1.89
N VAL A 247 7.09 -2.43 2.90
CA VAL A 247 7.38 -2.89 4.27
C VAL A 247 6.15 -3.42 4.98
N PHE A 248 6.35 -4.45 5.79
CA PHE A 248 5.36 -5.01 6.70
C PHE A 248 5.47 -4.32 8.09
N PRO A 249 4.45 -4.44 8.97
CA PRO A 249 4.49 -3.86 10.31
C PRO A 249 5.76 -4.19 11.11
N GLU A 250 6.24 -5.44 11.01
CA GLU A 250 7.43 -5.93 11.69
C GLU A 250 8.71 -5.23 11.20
N HIS A 251 8.78 -4.94 9.90
CA HIS A 251 9.91 -4.20 9.33
C HIS A 251 9.97 -2.76 9.87
N LYS A 252 8.82 -2.10 10.10
CA LYS A 252 8.81 -0.75 10.69
C LYS A 252 9.44 -0.74 12.06
N TYR A 253 9.10 -1.73 12.89
CA TYR A 253 9.71 -1.92 14.21
C TYR A 253 11.22 -2.13 14.10
N LEU A 254 11.66 -3.03 13.21
CA LEU A 254 13.09 -3.35 13.04
C LEU A 254 13.90 -2.17 12.51
N ILE A 255 13.36 -1.36 11.61
CA ILE A 255 14.00 -0.15 11.09
C ILE A 255 14.24 0.86 12.22
N VAL A 256 13.18 1.15 12.99
CA VAL A 256 13.27 2.07 14.14
C VAL A 256 14.27 1.53 15.17
N GLU A 257 14.18 0.24 15.48
CA GLU A 257 15.07 -0.38 16.46
C GLU A 257 16.53 -0.38 16.04
N CYS A 258 16.81 -0.66 14.77
CA CYS A 258 18.17 -0.63 14.23
C CYS A 258 18.78 0.78 14.39
N LEU A 259 18.03 1.83 14.05
CA LEU A 259 18.50 3.21 14.19
C LEU A 259 18.73 3.61 15.65
N ARG A 260 17.89 3.11 16.57
CA ARG A 260 18.08 3.30 18.01
C ARG A 260 19.34 2.61 18.54
N GLU A 261 19.60 1.37 18.11
CA GLU A 261 20.80 0.62 18.51
C GLU A 261 22.09 1.27 18.00
N MET A 262 22.03 1.97 16.86
CA MET A 262 23.12 2.80 16.36
C MET A 262 23.30 4.12 17.16
N GLY A 263 22.46 4.37 18.17
CA GLY A 263 22.56 5.53 19.07
C GLY A 263 21.82 6.79 18.60
N PHE A 264 21.02 6.71 17.55
CA PHE A 264 20.19 7.85 17.12
C PHE A 264 18.93 7.97 17.97
N LYS A 265 18.56 9.19 18.36
CA LYS A 265 17.22 9.47 18.86
C LYS A 265 16.23 9.48 17.71
N THR A 266 15.28 8.56 17.75
CA THR A 266 14.35 8.26 16.66
C THR A 266 12.93 8.73 16.98
N GLY A 267 12.31 9.42 16.04
CA GLY A 267 10.86 9.62 16.01
C GLY A 267 10.22 8.66 15.03
N MET A 268 8.98 8.25 15.32
CA MET A 268 8.14 7.53 14.36
C MET A 268 6.79 8.26 14.26
N THR A 269 6.29 8.47 13.03
CA THR A 269 4.90 8.88 12.81
C THR A 269 4.08 7.74 12.23
N GLY A 270 2.80 7.68 12.60
CA GLY A 270 1.88 6.67 12.09
C GLY A 270 0.42 6.98 12.44
N ASP A 271 -0.50 6.32 11.76
CA ASP A 271 -1.95 6.51 11.94
C ASP A 271 -2.69 5.22 12.31
N GLY A 272 -2.10 4.06 12.05
CA GLY A 272 -2.76 2.76 12.16
C GLY A 272 -2.28 1.86 13.31
N VAL A 273 -3.07 0.82 13.57
CA VAL A 273 -2.71 -0.28 14.50
C VAL A 273 -1.40 -0.96 14.09
N ASN A 274 -1.13 -0.99 12.78
CA ASN A 274 0.09 -1.54 12.19
C ASN A 274 1.36 -0.76 12.57
N ASP A 275 1.23 0.51 12.96
CA ASP A 275 2.35 1.35 13.35
C ASP A 275 2.62 1.32 14.86
N ALA A 276 1.67 0.82 15.66
CA ALA A 276 1.73 0.84 17.11
C ALA A 276 3.03 0.21 17.68
N PRO A 277 3.53 -0.94 17.17
CA PRO A 277 4.81 -1.49 17.64
C PRO A 277 6.01 -0.56 17.38
N ALA A 278 6.06 0.07 16.21
CA ALA A 278 7.13 0.98 15.82
C ALA A 278 7.04 2.32 16.58
N LEU A 279 5.82 2.86 16.73
CA LEU A 279 5.54 4.08 17.51
C LEU A 279 5.97 3.91 18.96
N LYS A 280 5.61 2.78 19.58
CA LYS A 280 6.00 2.46 20.96
C LYS A 280 7.49 2.23 21.10
N ARG A 281 8.16 1.78 20.04
CA ARG A 281 9.61 1.53 20.09
C ARG A 281 10.44 2.79 19.88
N ALA A 282 9.95 3.75 19.10
CA ALA A 282 10.63 5.03 18.89
C ALA A 282 10.86 5.79 20.22
N ASP A 283 11.86 6.66 20.26
CA ASP A 283 12.06 7.57 21.40
C ASP A 283 10.91 8.58 21.48
N VAL A 284 10.36 8.94 20.32
CA VAL A 284 9.20 9.81 20.20
C VAL A 284 8.19 9.19 19.22
N GLY A 285 7.09 8.67 19.75
CA GLY A 285 5.93 8.26 18.95
C GLY A 285 5.02 9.45 18.65
N ILE A 286 4.73 9.70 17.38
CA ILE A 286 3.90 10.82 16.91
C ILE A 286 2.67 10.25 16.19
N ALA A 287 1.57 10.08 16.93
CA ALA A 287 0.30 9.66 16.35
C ALA A 287 -0.37 10.82 15.59
N VAL A 288 -0.75 10.60 14.34
CA VAL A 288 -1.38 11.66 13.51
C VAL A 288 -2.82 11.93 13.97
N GLN A 289 -3.33 13.15 13.75
CA GLN A 289 -4.73 13.49 14.01
C GLN A 289 -5.68 12.57 13.22
N GLY A 290 -6.59 11.88 13.91
CA GLY A 290 -7.47 10.87 13.31
C GLY A 290 -6.94 9.44 13.37
N SER A 291 -5.75 9.23 13.94
CA SER A 291 -5.16 7.90 14.20
C SER A 291 -6.02 7.02 15.10
N THR A 292 -5.84 5.70 14.99
CA THR A 292 -6.51 4.72 15.87
C THR A 292 -6.10 4.90 17.33
N ASP A 293 -6.96 4.53 18.28
CA ASP A 293 -6.64 4.62 19.72
C ASP A 293 -5.39 3.81 20.08
N ALA A 294 -5.14 2.69 19.37
CA ALA A 294 -3.94 1.88 19.54
C ALA A 294 -2.64 2.60 19.14
N ALA A 295 -2.70 3.55 18.21
CA ALA A 295 -1.53 4.35 17.82
C ALA A 295 -1.29 5.53 18.79
N ARG A 296 -2.34 5.98 19.51
CA ARG A 296 -2.26 7.09 20.48
C ARG A 296 -1.85 6.65 21.88
N ALA A 297 -2.06 5.36 22.20
CA ALA A 297 -1.79 4.75 23.51
C ALA A 297 -0.31 4.42 23.71
#